data_AF-A0A961V0K7-F1
#
_entry.id   AF-A0A961V0K7-F1
#
_cell.length_a   1.000
_cell.length_b   1.000
_cell.length_c   1.000
_cell.angle_alpha   90.00
_cell.angle_beta   90.00
_cell.angle_gamma   90.00
#
_symmetry.space_group_name_H-M   'P 1'
#
loop_
_entity.id
_entity.type
_entity.pdbx_description
1 polymer ?
#
loop_
_entity_poly.entity_id
_entity_poly.type
_entity_poly.pdbx_seq_one_letter_code
_entity_poly.pdbx_strand_id
1 'polypeptide(L)'
;MAVDQPVQPEPFDTHQGTVQETPGEHKTFPPFDATTFASQLLWFAITFALLYYLMAKVALPRIGSILEGRRDRIAADLDQAERLKGESEDAAAAYETALGEARARASAIAESAREAAKSKADAQRAEVEGSLAAKLADAETRIAEIKTQALAEVGTIAGDAADAVVNTLIEGKVTAKEVKDAVADVLAARNANA
;
A
#
# COMPACT_ATOMS: atom_id res chain seq x y z
N MET A 1 43.04 -75.46 65.97
CA MET A 1 43.90 -76.63 65.75
C MET A 1 44.98 -76.18 64.77
N ALA A 2 46.03 -75.55 65.31
CA ALA A 2 47.42 -76.05 65.27
C ALA A 2 47.91 -76.10 63.81
N VAL A 3 48.85 -75.25 63.39
CA VAL A 3 50.30 -75.32 63.62
C VAL A 3 50.86 -73.90 63.34
N ASP A 4 51.44 -73.17 64.28
CA ASP A 4 52.78 -73.28 64.88
C ASP A 4 53.96 -73.19 63.90
N GLN A 5 54.44 -71.96 63.65
CA GLN A 5 55.86 -71.62 63.59
C GLN A 5 56.03 -70.10 63.86
N PRO A 6 56.48 -69.68 65.04
CA PRO A 6 57.35 -68.51 65.21
C PRO A 6 58.83 -68.95 65.13
N VAL A 7 59.78 -68.00 65.26
CA VAL A 7 61.26 -68.16 65.47
C VAL A 7 62.08 -67.78 64.21
N GLN A 8 63.02 -66.82 64.17
CA GLN A 8 63.72 -65.92 65.11
C GLN A 8 64.12 -64.62 64.34
N PRO A 9 64.50 -63.51 65.02
CA PRO A 9 65.06 -62.31 64.39
C PRO A 9 66.60 -62.44 64.17
N GLU A 10 67.06 -62.20 62.95
CA GLU A 10 68.49 -62.15 62.57
C GLU A 10 68.86 -60.73 62.04
N PRO A 11 70.15 -60.34 62.13
CA PRO A 11 70.61 -58.96 62.22
C PRO A 11 70.65 -58.21 60.88
N PHE A 12 70.74 -56.88 60.97
CA PHE A 12 70.97 -56.00 59.83
C PHE A 12 72.32 -56.28 59.16
N ASP A 13 72.32 -57.10 58.11
CA ASP A 13 73.46 -57.21 57.21
C ASP A 13 73.43 -56.11 56.16
N THR A 14 74.28 -55.10 56.40
CA THR A 14 74.75 -54.18 55.37
C THR A 14 75.67 -54.97 54.43
N HIS A 15 75.11 -55.59 53.40
CA HIS A 15 75.92 -56.15 52.31
C HIS A 15 76.42 -55.00 51.41
N GLN A 16 77.55 -54.43 51.81
CA GLN A 16 78.50 -53.81 50.89
C GLN A 16 78.99 -54.90 49.93
N GLY A 17 78.44 -54.91 48.71
CA GLY A 17 79.02 -55.62 47.58
C GLY A 17 80.22 -54.81 47.06
N THR A 18 81.41 -55.36 47.27
CA THR A 18 82.70 -54.91 46.73
C THR A 18 82.63 -54.75 45.21
N VAL A 19 82.85 -53.52 44.73
CA VAL A 19 83.11 -53.24 43.31
C VAL A 19 84.54 -53.67 43.01
N GLN A 20 84.69 -54.69 42.18
CA GLN A 20 85.97 -55.14 41.64
C GLN A 20 86.15 -54.49 40.26
N GLU A 21 87.10 -53.56 40.13
CA GLU A 21 87.50 -52.96 38.85
C GLU A 21 88.71 -53.68 38.24
N THR A 22 88.63 -54.08 36.96
CA THR A 22 89.68 -54.03 35.91
C THR A 22 89.17 -54.69 34.60
N PRO A 23 89.69 -54.35 33.40
CA PRO A 23 89.68 -53.04 32.77
C PRO A 23 89.14 -53.10 31.31
N GLY A 24 88.31 -52.12 30.92
CA GLY A 24 88.19 -51.70 29.50
C GLY A 24 87.08 -52.31 28.65
N GLU A 25 85.83 -52.31 29.10
CA GLU A 25 84.68 -52.25 28.17
C GLU A 25 83.73 -51.16 28.66
N HIS A 26 83.61 -50.08 27.88
CA HIS A 26 82.71 -48.97 28.17
C HIS A 26 81.27 -49.48 28.21
N LYS A 27 80.78 -49.87 29.39
CA LYS A 27 79.37 -50.13 29.62
C LYS A 27 78.64 -48.79 29.59
N THR A 28 78.19 -48.42 28.39
CA THR A 28 77.30 -47.29 28.12
C THR A 28 76.10 -47.35 29.09
N PHE A 29 75.70 -46.20 29.62
CA PHE A 29 74.52 -46.09 30.47
C PHE A 29 73.33 -46.80 29.78
N PRO A 30 72.61 -47.73 30.45
CA PRO A 30 71.64 -48.61 29.79
C PRO A 30 70.62 -47.93 28.85
N PRO A 31 70.12 -46.71 29.10
CA PRO A 31 69.22 -46.03 28.16
C PRO A 31 69.91 -45.37 26.96
N PHE A 32 71.25 -45.38 26.87
CA PHE A 32 72.05 -44.87 25.74
C PHE A 32 72.87 -45.98 25.08
N ASP A 33 72.28 -47.17 24.92
CA ASP A 33 72.87 -48.24 24.12
C ASP A 33 72.50 -48.09 22.63
N ALA A 34 73.48 -47.67 21.83
CA ALA A 34 73.32 -47.40 20.40
C ALA A 34 72.92 -48.62 19.57
N THR A 35 73.10 -49.84 20.09
CA THR A 35 72.69 -51.08 19.40
C THR A 35 71.17 -51.23 19.30
N THR A 36 70.42 -50.63 20.23
CA THR A 36 68.94 -50.68 20.26
C THR A 36 68.27 -49.57 19.45
N PHE A 37 68.99 -48.50 19.12
CA PHE A 37 68.44 -47.34 18.40
C PHE A 37 67.89 -47.71 17.02
N ALA A 38 68.53 -48.63 16.30
CA ALA A 38 68.03 -49.06 14.99
C ALA A 38 66.64 -49.72 15.09
N SER A 39 66.43 -50.58 16.09
CA SER A 39 65.13 -51.24 16.33
C SER A 39 64.07 -50.25 16.79
N GLN A 40 64.42 -49.33 17.69
CA GLN A 40 63.52 -48.28 18.17
C GLN A 40 63.08 -47.34 17.03
N LEU A 41 64.01 -46.93 16.17
CA LEU A 41 63.71 -46.11 15.00
C LEU A 41 62.87 -46.85 13.96
N LEU A 42 63.12 -48.16 13.76
CA LEU A 42 62.29 -48.99 12.88
C LEU A 42 60.85 -49.07 13.39
N TRP A 43 60.63 -49.38 14.67
CA TRP A 43 59.29 -49.46 15.24
C TRP A 43 58.61 -48.09 15.32
N PHE A 44 59.36 -47.04 15.62
CA PHE A 44 58.89 -45.66 15.54
C PHE A 44 58.43 -45.33 14.11
N ALA A 45 59.21 -45.67 13.08
CA ALA A 45 58.84 -45.44 11.69
C ALA A 45 57.57 -46.22 11.30
N ILE A 46 57.43 -47.48 11.72
CA ILE A 46 56.24 -48.31 11.45
C ILE A 46 54.99 -47.69 12.11
N THR A 47 55.08 -47.38 13.41
CA THR A 47 53.94 -46.82 14.16
C THR A 47 53.59 -45.41 13.68
N PHE A 48 54.58 -44.58 13.38
CA PHE A 48 54.38 -43.25 12.82
C PHE A 48 53.77 -43.33 11.41
N ALA A 49 54.23 -44.24 10.55
CA ALA A 49 53.65 -44.44 9.23
C ALA A 49 52.19 -44.92 9.31
N LEU A 50 51.88 -45.83 10.24
CA LEU A 50 50.50 -46.27 10.49
C LEU A 50 49.62 -45.10 10.97
N LEU A 51 50.10 -44.31 11.94
CA LEU A 51 49.40 -43.14 12.43
C LEU A 51 49.18 -42.10 11.32
N TYR A 52 50.23 -41.82 10.53
CA TYR A 52 50.17 -40.91 9.40
C TYR A 52 49.14 -41.37 8.37
N TYR A 53 49.14 -42.65 8.03
CA TYR A 53 48.16 -43.23 7.11
C TYR A 53 46.73 -43.08 7.63
N LEU A 54 46.47 -43.35 8.92
CA LEU A 54 45.17 -43.13 9.54
C LEU A 54 44.77 -41.65 9.52
N MET A 55 45.69 -40.74 9.83
CA MET A 55 45.42 -39.30 9.79
C MET A 55 45.11 -38.82 8.38
N ALA A 56 45.88 -39.27 7.38
CA ALA A 56 45.71 -38.96 5.97
C ALA A 56 44.38 -39.46 5.43
N LYS A 57 43.96 -40.68 5.81
CA LYS A 57 42.73 -41.31 5.30
C LYS A 57 41.47 -40.99 6.10
N VAL A 58 41.58 -40.55 7.35
CA VAL A 58 40.40 -40.32 8.21
C VAL A 58 40.26 -38.86 8.64
N ALA A 59 41.33 -38.25 9.17
CA ALA A 59 41.24 -36.89 9.72
C ALA A 59 41.11 -35.83 8.63
N LEU A 60 41.97 -35.88 7.59
CA LEU A 60 41.92 -34.94 6.47
C LEU A 60 40.56 -34.94 5.74
N PRO A 61 39.98 -36.08 5.33
CA PRO A 61 38.69 -36.06 4.64
C PRO A 61 37.54 -35.60 5.54
N ARG A 62 37.57 -35.89 6.85
CA ARG A 62 36.56 -35.38 7.80
C ARG A 62 36.60 -33.86 7.92
N ILE A 63 37.79 -33.28 8.05
CA ILE A 63 37.94 -31.81 8.12
C ILE A 63 37.54 -31.17 6.80
N GLY A 64 37.95 -31.76 5.67
CA GLY A 64 37.54 -31.31 4.33
C GLY A 64 36.03 -31.30 4.15
N SER A 65 35.34 -32.37 4.55
CA SER A 65 33.87 -32.47 4.47
C SER A 65 33.16 -31.41 5.32
N ILE A 66 33.65 -31.11 6.52
CA ILE A 66 33.08 -30.06 7.37
C ILE A 66 33.28 -28.68 6.74
N LEU A 67 34.49 -28.41 6.22
CA LEU A 67 34.79 -27.14 5.59
C LEU A 67 33.93 -26.92 4.35
N GLU A 68 33.79 -27.95 3.51
CA GLU A 68 32.94 -27.90 2.32
C GLU A 68 31.48 -27.68 2.71
N GLY A 69 30.94 -28.44 3.67
CA GLY A 69 29.56 -28.25 4.12
C GLY A 69 29.29 -26.85 4.69
N ARG A 70 30.28 -26.20 5.32
CA ARG A 70 30.14 -24.79 5.74
C ARG A 70 30.18 -23.84 4.55
N ARG A 71 31.05 -24.07 3.57
CA ARG A 71 31.11 -23.25 2.35
C ARG A 71 29.82 -23.35 1.56
N ASP A 72 29.31 -24.56 1.35
CA ASP A 72 28.05 -24.81 0.65
C ASP A 72 26.88 -24.13 1.34
N ARG A 73 26.81 -24.22 2.67
CA ARG A 73 25.76 -23.55 3.44
C ARG A 73 25.84 -22.03 3.32
N ILE A 74 27.04 -21.46 3.42
CA ILE A 74 27.22 -20.00 3.28
C ILE A 74 26.85 -19.55 1.86
N ALA A 75 27.24 -20.31 0.83
CA ALA A 75 26.88 -20.02 -0.54
C ALA A 75 25.36 -20.08 -0.73
N ALA A 76 24.70 -21.13 -0.24
CA ALA A 76 23.26 -21.28 -0.31
C ALA A 76 22.52 -20.16 0.45
N ASP A 77 22.99 -19.79 1.64
CA ASP A 77 22.40 -18.70 2.44
C ASP A 77 22.58 -17.34 1.73
N LEU A 78 23.73 -17.11 1.07
CA LEU A 78 23.99 -15.89 0.31
C LEU A 78 23.13 -15.81 -0.95
N ASP A 79 23.03 -16.90 -1.71
CA ASP A 79 22.18 -17.00 -2.90
C ASP A 79 20.71 -16.78 -2.51
N GLN A 80 20.26 -17.37 -1.40
CA GLN A 80 18.90 -17.16 -0.90
C GLN A 80 18.68 -15.71 -0.48
N ALA A 81 19.65 -15.09 0.19
CA ALA A 81 19.56 -13.68 0.59
C ALA A 81 19.50 -12.75 -0.63
N GLU A 82 20.30 -13.01 -1.66
CA GLU A 82 20.29 -12.23 -2.90
C GLU A 82 18.96 -12.38 -3.66
N ARG A 83 18.43 -13.61 -3.74
CA ARG A 83 17.10 -13.86 -4.32
C ARG A 83 15.99 -13.12 -3.57
N LEU A 84 15.96 -13.23 -2.24
CA LEU A 84 14.95 -12.55 -1.41
C LEU A 84 15.07 -11.02 -1.50
N LYS A 85 16.30 -10.51 -1.59
CA LYS A 85 16.56 -9.09 -1.81
C LYS A 85 16.00 -8.64 -3.16
N GLY A 86 16.30 -9.37 -4.23
CA GLY A 86 15.76 -9.09 -5.57
C GLY A 86 14.24 -9.12 -5.61
N GLU A 87 13.62 -10.18 -5.05
CA GLU A 87 12.16 -10.28 -4.94
C GLU A 87 11.55 -9.11 -4.16
N SER A 88 12.24 -8.62 -3.12
CA SER A 88 11.78 -7.47 -2.32
C SER A 88 11.90 -6.14 -3.09
N GLU A 89 13.00 -5.95 -3.83
CA GLU A 89 13.22 -4.77 -4.67
C GLU A 89 12.21 -4.73 -5.82
N ASP A 90 11.94 -5.86 -6.47
CA ASP A 90 10.93 -6.00 -7.52
C ASP A 90 9.52 -5.74 -6.97
N ALA A 91 9.18 -6.29 -5.80
CA ALA A 91 7.90 -6.05 -5.15
C ALA A 91 7.73 -4.57 -4.77
N ALA A 92 8.79 -3.92 -4.28
CA ALA A 92 8.77 -2.49 -3.96
C ALA A 92 8.57 -1.64 -5.22
N ALA A 93 9.27 -1.95 -6.31
CA ALA A 93 9.13 -1.25 -7.59
C ALA A 93 7.72 -1.42 -8.19
N ALA A 94 7.17 -2.63 -8.15
CA ALA A 94 5.81 -2.92 -8.59
C ALA A 94 4.77 -2.17 -7.73
N TYR A 95 4.96 -2.12 -6.42
CA TYR A 95 4.10 -1.38 -5.50
C TYR A 95 4.10 0.12 -5.78
N GLU A 96 5.27 0.73 -5.92
CA GLU A 96 5.37 2.17 -6.24
C GLU A 96 4.75 2.50 -7.60
N THR A 97 4.94 1.63 -8.60
CA THR A 97 4.30 1.77 -9.92
C THR A 97 2.78 1.70 -9.80
N ALA A 98 2.25 0.68 -9.11
CA ALA A 98 0.82 0.52 -8.90
C ALA A 98 0.21 1.69 -8.12
N LEU A 99 0.93 2.23 -7.14
CA LEU A 99 0.50 3.40 -6.37
C LEU A 99 0.48 4.67 -7.24
N GLY A 100 1.49 4.85 -8.09
CA GLY A 100 1.53 5.94 -9.07
C GLY A 100 0.35 5.88 -10.05
N GLU A 101 0.10 4.70 -10.63
CA GLU A 101 -1.04 4.48 -11.52
C GLU A 101 -2.39 4.70 -10.82
N ALA A 102 -2.55 4.21 -9.59
CA ALA A 102 -3.77 4.37 -8.82
C ALA A 102 -4.06 5.86 -8.55
N ARG A 103 -3.03 6.64 -8.17
CA ARG A 103 -3.15 8.09 -7.99
C ARG A 103 -3.52 8.79 -9.29
N ALA A 104 -2.87 8.45 -10.40
CA ALA A 104 -3.17 9.03 -11.71
C ALA A 104 -4.62 8.73 -12.15
N ARG A 105 -5.08 7.48 -11.99
CA ARG A 105 -6.46 7.09 -12.27
C ARG A 105 -7.46 7.81 -11.37
N ALA A 106 -7.17 7.93 -10.08
CA ALA A 106 -8.03 8.67 -9.15
C ALA A 106 -8.16 10.15 -9.54
N SER A 107 -7.05 10.82 -9.90
CA SER A 107 -7.07 12.19 -10.39
C SER A 107 -7.86 12.32 -11.70
N ALA A 108 -7.69 11.40 -12.64
CA ALA A 108 -8.44 11.40 -13.89
C ALA A 108 -9.95 11.21 -13.67
N ILE A 109 -10.35 10.31 -12.78
CA ILE A 109 -11.75 10.10 -12.41
C ILE A 109 -12.32 11.35 -11.73
N ALA A 110 -11.57 11.97 -10.81
CA ALA A 110 -12.02 13.18 -10.13
C ALA A 110 -12.23 14.34 -11.11
N GLU A 111 -11.34 14.51 -12.09
CA GLU A 111 -11.46 15.55 -13.11
C GLU A 111 -12.65 15.29 -14.03
N SER A 112 -12.78 14.06 -14.55
CA SER A 112 -13.91 13.66 -15.38
C SER A 112 -15.26 13.82 -14.66
N ALA A 113 -15.32 13.47 -13.36
CA ALA A 113 -16.52 13.65 -12.56
C ALA A 113 -16.87 15.13 -12.36
N ARG A 114 -15.88 16.01 -12.16
CA ARG A 114 -16.10 17.46 -12.06
C ARG A 114 -16.60 18.04 -13.37
N GLU A 115 -16.00 17.65 -14.49
CA GLU A 115 -16.40 18.12 -15.81
C GLU A 115 -17.83 17.65 -16.15
N ALA A 116 -18.15 16.38 -15.88
CA ALA A 116 -19.50 15.85 -16.06
C ALA A 116 -20.52 16.55 -15.16
N ALA A 117 -20.18 16.81 -13.90
CA ALA A 117 -21.04 17.54 -12.97
C ALA A 117 -21.29 18.98 -13.42
N LYS A 118 -20.25 19.67 -13.88
CA LYS A 118 -20.35 21.03 -14.43
C LYS A 118 -21.24 21.05 -15.68
N SER A 119 -20.99 20.17 -16.65
CA SER A 119 -21.80 20.06 -17.86
C SER A 119 -23.28 19.79 -17.54
N LYS A 120 -23.56 18.88 -16.60
CA LYS A 120 -24.93 18.60 -16.16
C LYS A 120 -25.58 19.80 -15.49
N ALA A 121 -24.85 20.53 -14.64
CA ALA A 121 -25.36 21.74 -13.99
C ALA A 121 -25.68 22.83 -15.01
N ASP A 122 -24.80 23.04 -15.99
CA ASP A 122 -25.00 24.02 -17.07
C ASP A 122 -26.21 23.66 -17.93
N ALA A 123 -26.38 22.38 -18.28
CA ALA A 123 -27.53 21.89 -19.03
C ALA A 123 -28.85 22.07 -18.26
N GLN A 124 -28.89 21.68 -16.98
CA GLN A 124 -30.07 21.89 -16.13
C GLN A 124 -30.41 23.36 -15.95
N ARG A 125 -29.39 24.21 -15.81
CA ARG A 125 -29.57 25.66 -15.71
C ARG A 125 -30.19 26.22 -16.99
N ALA A 126 -29.66 25.85 -18.15
CA ALA A 126 -30.21 26.28 -19.44
C ALA A 126 -31.67 25.81 -19.64
N GLU A 127 -31.99 24.58 -19.23
CA GLU A 127 -33.37 24.06 -19.28
C GLU A 127 -34.32 24.86 -18.37
N VAL A 128 -33.90 25.11 -17.12
CA VAL A 128 -34.70 25.88 -16.16
C VAL A 128 -34.89 27.31 -16.64
N GLU A 129 -33.83 27.97 -17.11
CA GLU A 129 -33.87 29.33 -17.66
C GLU A 129 -34.80 29.40 -18.88
N GLY A 130 -34.74 28.42 -19.79
CA GLY A 130 -35.66 28.32 -20.92
C GLY A 130 -37.11 28.15 -20.50
N SER A 131 -37.38 27.26 -19.53
CA SER A 131 -38.74 27.05 -19.00
C SER A 131 -39.30 28.29 -18.30
N LEU A 132 -38.43 29.04 -17.61
CA LEU A 132 -38.80 30.26 -16.91
C LEU A 132 -39.12 31.37 -17.91
N ALA A 133 -38.31 31.53 -18.96
CA ALA A 133 -38.56 32.49 -20.02
C ALA A 133 -39.89 32.24 -20.73
N ALA A 134 -40.22 30.97 -21.04
CA ALA A 134 -41.50 30.61 -21.63
C ALA A 134 -42.68 30.96 -20.70
N LYS A 135 -42.60 30.59 -19.42
CA LYS A 135 -43.63 30.93 -18.42
C LYS A 135 -43.80 32.43 -18.25
N LEU A 136 -42.71 33.20 -18.32
CA LEU A 136 -42.75 34.65 -18.22
C LEU A 136 -43.51 35.24 -19.42
N ALA A 137 -43.18 34.79 -20.64
CA ALA A 137 -43.86 35.24 -21.87
C ALA A 137 -45.35 34.88 -21.89
N ASP A 138 -45.72 33.67 -21.44
CA ASP A 138 -47.11 33.25 -21.30
C ASP A 138 -47.87 34.11 -20.27
N ALA A 139 -47.24 34.40 -19.13
CA ALA A 139 -47.82 35.26 -18.09
C ALA A 139 -48.00 36.70 -18.59
N GLU A 140 -47.02 37.26 -19.29
CA GLU A 140 -47.10 38.58 -19.91
C GLU A 140 -48.25 38.66 -20.93
N THR A 141 -48.38 37.65 -21.79
CA THR A 141 -49.49 37.55 -22.76
C THR A 141 -50.83 37.51 -22.05
N ARG A 142 -50.97 36.67 -21.01
CA ARG A 142 -52.22 36.56 -20.24
C ARG A 142 -52.56 37.83 -19.49
N ILE A 143 -51.57 38.54 -18.94
CA ILE A 143 -51.77 39.86 -18.31
C ILE A 143 -52.26 40.87 -19.36
N ALA A 144 -51.70 40.87 -20.56
CA ALA A 144 -52.12 41.76 -21.64
C ALA A 144 -53.57 41.47 -22.09
N GLU A 145 -53.94 40.20 -22.21
CA GLU A 145 -55.31 39.76 -22.52
C GLU A 145 -56.30 40.21 -21.44
N ILE A 146 -56.02 39.91 -20.16
CA ILE A 146 -56.86 40.31 -19.03
C ILE A 146 -57.01 41.82 -18.96
N LYS A 147 -55.91 42.56 -19.18
CA LYS A 147 -55.94 44.04 -19.22
C LYS A 147 -56.86 44.53 -20.35
N THR A 148 -56.77 43.92 -21.52
CA THR A 148 -57.61 44.28 -22.68
C THR A 148 -59.09 43.99 -22.41
N GLN A 149 -59.39 42.81 -21.84
CA GLN A 149 -60.76 42.43 -21.44
C GLN A 149 -61.33 43.37 -20.38
N ALA A 150 -60.57 43.66 -19.31
CA ALA A 150 -60.99 44.57 -18.25
C ALA A 150 -61.29 45.98 -18.79
N LEU A 151 -60.46 46.50 -19.70
CA LEU A 151 -60.70 47.81 -20.33
C LEU A 151 -61.95 47.80 -21.23
N ALA A 152 -62.23 46.70 -21.92
CA ALA A 152 -63.45 46.56 -22.73
C ALA A 152 -64.73 46.45 -21.86
N GLU A 153 -64.66 45.72 -20.74
CA GLU A 153 -65.75 45.62 -19.78
C GLU A 153 -66.07 46.99 -19.15
N VAL A 154 -65.05 47.79 -18.80
CA VAL A 154 -65.25 49.16 -18.31
C VAL A 154 -66.01 50.02 -19.32
N GLY A 155 -65.67 49.93 -20.61
CA GLY A 155 -66.38 50.65 -21.66
C GLY A 155 -67.85 50.23 -21.79
N THR A 156 -68.12 48.92 -21.63
CA THR A 156 -69.49 48.38 -21.67
C THR A 156 -70.30 48.85 -20.45
N ILE A 157 -69.75 48.72 -19.24
CA ILE A 157 -70.40 49.17 -18.01
C ILE A 157 -70.66 50.68 -18.03
N ALA A 158 -69.72 51.48 -18.54
CA ALA A 158 -69.89 52.92 -18.69
C ALA A 158 -71.01 53.27 -19.69
N GLY A 159 -71.10 52.55 -20.81
CA GLY A 159 -72.18 52.68 -21.78
C GLY A 159 -73.54 52.34 -21.17
N ASP A 160 -73.66 51.19 -20.50
CA ASP A 160 -74.90 50.74 -19.86
C ASP A 160 -75.35 51.71 -18.75
N ALA A 161 -74.40 52.24 -17.96
CA ALA A 161 -74.68 53.24 -16.93
C ALA A 161 -75.12 54.58 -17.54
N ALA A 162 -74.46 55.04 -18.61
CA ALA A 162 -74.85 56.25 -19.32
C ALA A 162 -76.24 56.12 -19.96
N ASP A 163 -76.54 54.98 -20.59
CA ASP A 163 -77.85 54.66 -21.14
C ASP A 163 -78.94 54.71 -20.05
N ALA A 164 -78.68 54.11 -18.88
CA ALA A 164 -79.63 54.15 -17.76
C ALA A 164 -79.89 55.57 -17.24
N VAL A 165 -78.86 56.41 -17.15
CA VAL A 165 -78.95 57.81 -16.71
C VAL A 165 -79.69 58.67 -17.75
N VAL A 166 -79.41 58.51 -19.04
CA VAL A 166 -80.06 59.29 -20.11
C VAL A 166 -81.56 58.94 -20.20
N ASN A 167 -81.90 57.65 -20.14
CA ASN A 167 -83.30 57.20 -20.17
C ASN A 167 -84.13 57.68 -18.95
N THR A 168 -83.49 58.01 -17.82
CA THR A 168 -84.19 58.56 -16.64
C THR A 168 -84.32 60.09 -16.69
N LEU A 169 -83.52 60.80 -17.49
CA LEU A 169 -83.48 62.27 -17.53
C LEU A 169 -84.14 62.89 -18.77
N ILE A 170 -84.20 62.19 -19.90
CA ILE A 170 -84.70 62.71 -21.18
C ILE A 170 -85.89 61.87 -21.64
N GLU A 171 -87.09 62.46 -21.73
CA GLU A 171 -88.32 61.82 -22.25
C GLU A 171 -88.29 61.56 -23.79
N GLY A 172 -87.12 61.74 -24.43
CA GLY A 172 -86.88 61.54 -25.85
C GLY A 172 -85.94 60.36 -26.09
N LYS A 173 -86.28 59.51 -27.08
CA LYS A 173 -85.51 58.32 -27.44
C LYS A 173 -84.14 58.69 -28.00
N VAL A 174 -83.11 58.70 -27.16
CA VAL A 174 -81.72 58.62 -27.61
C VAL A 174 -81.44 57.16 -27.97
N THR A 175 -80.77 56.92 -29.10
CA THR A 175 -80.47 55.56 -29.52
C THR A 175 -79.24 55.02 -28.81
N ALA A 176 -79.22 53.73 -28.46
CA ALA A 176 -78.07 53.08 -27.81
C ALA A 176 -76.76 53.20 -28.62
N LYS A 177 -76.86 53.49 -29.92
CA LYS A 177 -75.71 53.79 -30.78
C LYS A 177 -75.09 55.14 -30.45
N GLU A 178 -75.89 56.19 -30.27
CA GLU A 178 -75.40 57.54 -29.96
C GLU A 178 -74.71 57.61 -28.59
N VAL A 179 -75.23 56.88 -27.60
CA VAL A 179 -74.59 56.80 -26.27
C VAL A 179 -73.27 56.04 -26.34
N LYS A 180 -73.22 54.91 -27.07
CA LYS A 180 -71.96 54.19 -27.30
C LYS A 180 -70.90 55.04 -28.02
N ASP A 181 -71.30 55.75 -29.06
CA ASP A 181 -70.39 56.60 -29.84
C ASP A 181 -69.85 57.74 -28.96
N ALA A 182 -70.69 58.39 -28.15
CA ALA A 182 -70.27 59.45 -27.23
C ALA A 182 -69.33 58.96 -26.11
N VAL A 183 -69.59 57.78 -25.53
CA VAL A 183 -68.71 57.18 -24.51
C VAL A 183 -67.37 56.76 -25.13
N ALA A 184 -67.37 56.24 -26.35
CA ALA A 184 -66.16 55.90 -27.09
C ALA A 184 -65.29 57.14 -27.38
N ASP A 185 -65.89 58.25 -27.80
CA ASP A 185 -65.18 59.51 -28.04
C ASP A 185 -64.52 60.06 -26.76
N VAL A 186 -65.22 60.01 -25.62
CA VAL A 186 -64.67 60.47 -24.33
C VAL A 186 -63.52 59.56 -23.85
N LEU A 187 -63.65 58.24 -24.02
CA LEU A 187 -62.58 57.29 -23.69
C LEU A 187 -61.35 57.49 -24.59
N ALA A 188 -61.54 57.73 -25.88
CA ALA A 188 -60.47 58.02 -26.82
C ALA A 188 -59.73 59.33 -26.46
N ALA A 189 -60.46 60.39 -26.13
CA ALA A 189 -59.89 61.67 -25.71
C ALA A 189 -59.09 61.56 -24.40
N ARG A 190 -59.49 60.68 -23.47
CA ARG A 190 -58.78 60.47 -22.22
C ARG A 190 -57.47 59.68 -22.41
N ASN A 191 -57.47 58.67 -23.29
CA ASN A 191 -56.27 57.87 -23.59
C ASN A 191 -55.20 58.65 -24.39
N ALA A 192 -55.59 59.68 -25.14
CA ALA A 192 -54.64 60.56 -25.84
C ALA A 192 -53.96 61.60 -24.94
N ASN A 193 -54.47 61.81 -23.72
CA ASN A 193 -53.98 62.78 -22.74
C ASN A 193 -53.19 62.14 -21.57
N ALA A 194 -52.99 60.81 -21.58
CA ALA A 194 -52.21 60.04 -20.60
C ALA A 194 -50.93 59.50 -21.22
#